data_AF-A0A966UU59-F1
#
_entry.id   AF-A0A966UU59-F1
#
_cell.length_a   1.000
_cell.length_b   1.000
_cell.length_c   1.000
_cell.angle_alpha   90.00
_cell.angle_beta   90.00
_cell.angle_gamma   90.00
#
_symmetry.space_group_name_H-M   'P 1'
#
loop_
_entity.id
_entity.type
_entity.pdbx_description
1 polymer ?
#
loop_
_entity_poly.entity_id
_entity_poly.type
_entity_poly.pdbx_seq_one_letter_code
_entity_poly.pdbx_strand_id
1 'polypeptide(L)'
;MKGSVMRKIEDAGRMGQICWKRMGEVWEVRHIQDQGVAVGQLKSLGTLDQLEELVRWDGQGQYRPLRSEGNLIAGWYYQVNSAGEFREVIEVIYPGLWGNAKAWEEGRLKHQTWEEALAQATERVRKKVMEGGDLPQRVIHENCKSRCLKAVFWAGEPPALEVTSVPMLCTGPCGMFWSRVEG
;
A
#
# COMPACT_ATOMS: atom_id res chain seq x y z
N MET A 1 9.59 -22.98 -13.56
CA MET A 1 10.71 -22.04 -13.52
C MET A 1 10.15 -20.62 -13.50
N LYS A 2 10.08 -19.98 -12.32
CA LYS A 2 9.81 -18.54 -12.23
C LYS A 2 11.15 -17.86 -11.97
N GLY A 3 11.72 -17.25 -13.01
CA GLY A 3 12.92 -16.44 -12.86
C GLY A 3 12.63 -15.30 -11.88
N SER A 4 13.58 -15.02 -10.98
CA SER A 4 13.54 -13.90 -10.05
C SER A 4 13.53 -12.59 -10.85
N VAL A 5 12.34 -12.06 -11.16
CA VAL A 5 12.17 -10.82 -11.93
C VAL A 5 12.18 -9.58 -11.02
N MET A 6 12.06 -9.75 -9.70
CA MET A 6 12.25 -8.63 -8.77
C MET A 6 13.73 -8.55 -8.35
N ARG A 7 14.30 -7.35 -8.46
CA ARG A 7 15.48 -6.99 -7.67
C ARG A 7 15.05 -6.95 -6.21
N LYS A 8 16.01 -6.89 -5.28
CA LYS A 8 15.69 -6.60 -3.87
C LYS A 8 14.76 -5.37 -3.83
N ILE A 9 13.79 -5.33 -2.92
CA ILE A 9 12.79 -4.24 -2.86
C ILE A 9 13.51 -2.88 -2.86
N GLU A 10 14.62 -2.77 -2.13
CA GLU A 10 15.51 -1.62 -2.06
C GLU A 10 16.00 -1.11 -3.42
N ASP A 11 16.04 -1.97 -4.44
CA ASP A 11 16.54 -1.68 -5.79
C ASP A 11 15.42 -1.39 -6.80
N ALA A 12 14.14 -1.59 -6.44
CA ALA A 12 13.00 -1.26 -7.31
C ALA A 12 12.89 0.27 -7.50
N GLY A 13 13.04 1.05 -6.42
CA GLY A 13 13.09 2.51 -6.48
C GLY A 13 11.73 3.19 -6.28
N ARG A 14 10.60 2.46 -6.24
CA ARG A 14 9.29 2.98 -5.80
C ARG A 14 8.32 1.90 -5.31
N MET A 15 7.34 2.35 -4.54
CA MET A 15 6.17 1.58 -4.09
C MET A 15 5.01 2.58 -3.92
N GLY A 16 3.87 2.34 -4.57
CA GLY A 16 2.73 3.26 -4.47
C GLY A 16 3.08 4.70 -4.84
N GLN A 17 2.92 5.61 -3.88
CA GLN A 17 3.16 7.05 -4.02
C GLN A 17 4.54 7.51 -3.54
N ILE A 18 5.42 6.60 -3.13
CA ILE A 18 6.79 6.95 -2.73
C ILE A 18 7.81 6.40 -3.71
N CYS A 19 8.90 7.14 -3.88
CA CYS A 19 10.10 6.69 -4.56
C CYS A 19 11.33 6.89 -3.68
N TRP A 20 12.39 6.18 -4.00
CA TRP A 20 13.65 6.31 -3.29
C TRP A 20 14.87 6.23 -4.20
N LYS A 21 15.93 6.89 -3.76
CA LYS A 21 17.26 6.80 -4.37
C LYS A 21 18.24 6.23 -3.35
N ARG A 22 19.00 5.23 -3.77
CA ARG A 22 20.06 4.63 -2.97
C ARG A 22 21.41 5.26 -3.31
N MET A 23 22.15 5.67 -2.28
CA MET A 23 23.48 6.27 -2.34
C MET A 23 24.38 5.52 -1.36
N GLY A 24 24.95 4.40 -1.80
CA GLY A 24 25.66 3.46 -0.93
C GLY A 24 24.71 2.77 0.06
N GLU A 25 24.90 3.02 1.34
CA GLU A 25 24.05 2.51 2.45
C GLU A 25 22.99 3.51 2.91
N VAL A 26 22.89 4.66 2.23
CA VAL A 26 21.89 5.67 2.53
C VAL A 26 20.79 5.61 1.48
N TRP A 27 19.54 5.70 1.91
CA TRP A 27 18.40 5.92 1.03
C TRP A 27 17.79 7.28 1.31
N GLU A 28 17.30 7.89 0.26
CA GLU A 28 16.45 9.06 0.36
C GLU A 28 15.07 8.68 -0.15
N VAL A 29 14.07 8.78 0.71
CA VAL A 29 12.67 8.45 0.42
C VAL A 29 11.87 9.75 0.30
N ARG A 30 11.01 9.85 -0.70
CA ARG A 30 10.16 11.02 -0.97
C ARG A 30 8.88 10.61 -1.70
N HIS A 31 7.96 11.54 -1.87
CA HIS A 31 6.78 11.32 -2.73
C HIS A 31 7.18 11.27 -4.22
N ILE A 32 6.47 10.50 -5.04
CA ILE A 32 6.75 10.37 -6.49
C ILE A 32 6.65 11.69 -7.25
N GLN A 33 5.79 12.61 -6.80
CA GLN A 33 5.68 13.95 -7.39
C GLN A 33 6.86 14.86 -7.05
N ASP A 34 7.62 14.53 -6.00
CA ASP A 34 8.84 15.24 -5.63
C ASP A 34 10.07 14.68 -6.37
N GLN A 35 9.87 13.79 -7.34
CA GLN A 35 10.95 13.26 -8.15
C GLN A 35 11.60 14.41 -8.95
N GLY A 36 12.87 14.70 -8.65
CA GLY A 36 13.63 15.77 -9.29
C GLY A 36 13.60 17.10 -8.55
N VAL A 37 12.80 17.25 -7.50
CA VAL A 37 12.83 18.42 -6.62
C VAL A 37 14.11 18.39 -5.79
N ALA A 38 14.81 19.51 -5.64
CA ALA A 38 16.02 19.57 -4.83
C ALA A 38 15.68 19.34 -3.35
N VAL A 39 16.53 18.59 -2.63
CA VAL A 39 16.29 18.26 -1.20
C VAL A 39 16.11 19.50 -0.33
N GLY A 40 16.85 20.58 -0.62
CA GLY A 40 16.72 21.86 0.09
C GLY A 40 15.38 22.58 -0.11
N GLN A 41 14.52 22.09 -1.02
CA GLN A 41 13.16 22.60 -1.24
C GLN A 41 12.08 21.71 -0.62
N LEU A 42 12.46 20.57 -0.03
CA LEU A 42 11.55 19.63 0.60
C LEU A 42 11.65 19.72 2.13
N LYS A 43 10.54 19.47 2.82
CA LYS A 43 10.54 19.35 4.27
C LYS A 43 11.33 18.11 4.68
N SER A 44 12.38 18.31 5.46
CA SER A 44 13.12 17.21 6.09
C SER A 44 12.30 16.62 7.24
N LEU A 45 12.08 15.31 7.19
CA LEU A 45 11.56 14.52 8.30
C LEU A 45 12.73 13.77 8.92
N GLY A 46 13.00 14.02 10.20
CA GLY A 46 14.16 13.49 10.91
C GLY A 46 13.85 12.30 11.83
N THR A 47 12.58 11.96 12.04
CA THR A 47 12.17 10.83 12.90
C THR A 47 10.98 10.09 12.33
N LEU A 48 10.86 8.80 12.68
CA LEU A 48 9.70 7.98 12.31
C LEU A 48 8.38 8.57 12.84
N ASP A 49 8.38 9.23 13.99
CA ASP A 49 7.17 9.90 14.52
C ASP A 49 6.71 11.05 13.63
N GLN A 50 7.64 11.85 13.09
CA GLN A 50 7.32 12.91 12.15
C GLN A 50 6.78 12.35 10.83
N LEU A 51 7.32 11.22 10.38
CA LEU A 51 6.83 10.51 9.21
C LEU A 51 5.45 9.92 9.44
N GLU A 52 5.24 9.26 10.58
CA GLU A 52 3.97 8.67 10.98
C GLU A 52 2.88 9.74 11.10
N GLU A 53 3.20 10.89 11.69
CA GLU A 53 2.29 12.03 11.73
C GLU A 53 1.97 12.55 10.32
N LEU A 54 2.98 12.71 9.45
CA LEU A 54 2.75 13.16 8.08
C LEU A 54 1.85 12.20 7.29
N VAL A 55 2.11 10.89 7.37
CA VAL A 55 1.37 9.91 6.58
C VAL A 55 -0.06 9.68 7.10
N ARG A 56 -0.43 10.20 8.28
CA ARG A 56 -1.77 10.03 8.89
C ARG A 56 -2.82 10.92 8.23
N TRP A 57 -2.40 11.98 7.56
CA TRP A 57 -3.29 13.01 7.06
C TRP A 57 -3.12 13.20 5.56
N ASP A 58 -4.20 13.57 4.88
CA ASP A 58 -4.16 13.94 3.46
C ASP A 58 -3.92 15.45 3.27
N GLY A 59 -3.91 15.91 2.01
CA GLY A 59 -3.68 17.31 1.67
C GLY A 59 -4.78 18.27 2.14
N GLN A 60 -5.92 17.75 2.60
CA GLN A 60 -7.04 18.52 3.17
C GLN A 60 -7.06 18.41 4.71
N GLY A 61 -6.03 17.82 5.31
CA GLY A 61 -5.97 17.59 6.76
C GLY A 61 -6.95 16.51 7.25
N GLN A 62 -7.50 15.68 6.35
CA GLN A 62 -8.39 14.60 6.73
C GLN A 62 -7.59 13.34 7.10
N TYR A 63 -8.07 12.61 8.09
CA TYR A 63 -7.44 11.36 8.52
C TYR A 63 -7.47 10.33 7.39
N ARG A 64 -6.35 9.62 7.19
CA ARG A 64 -6.18 8.55 6.20
C ARG A 64 -6.38 7.18 6.86
N PRO A 65 -7.62 6.65 6.94
CA PRO A 65 -7.87 5.33 7.51
C PRO A 65 -7.20 4.21 6.71
N LEU A 66 -6.92 4.47 5.42
CA LEU A 66 -6.22 3.56 4.54
C LEU A 66 -4.94 4.23 4.02
N ARG A 67 -3.78 3.86 4.57
CA ARG A 67 -2.49 4.43 4.14
C ARG A 67 -2.12 4.17 2.69
N SER A 68 -2.77 3.19 2.06
CA SER A 68 -2.62 2.86 0.64
C SER A 68 -3.64 3.56 -0.27
N GLU A 69 -4.41 4.52 0.25
CA GLU A 69 -5.18 5.44 -0.59
C GLU A 69 -4.24 6.41 -1.32
N GLY A 70 -4.58 6.74 -2.56
CA GLY A 70 -3.79 7.59 -3.48
C GLY A 70 -3.75 9.08 -3.11
N ASN A 71 -3.74 9.42 -1.82
CA ASN A 71 -3.84 10.77 -1.27
C ASN A 71 -2.71 11.11 -0.28
N LEU A 72 -1.58 10.42 -0.35
CA LEU A 72 -0.39 10.81 0.41
C LEU A 72 0.11 12.19 -0.04
N ILE A 73 0.45 13.06 0.92
CA ILE A 73 0.95 14.39 0.61
C ILE A 73 2.40 14.36 0.09
N ALA A 74 2.73 15.26 -0.83
CA ALA A 74 4.08 15.52 -1.32
C ALA A 74 4.78 16.61 -0.51
N GLY A 75 5.96 17.05 -0.93
CA GLY A 75 6.73 18.15 -0.34
C GLY A 75 7.64 17.74 0.81
N TRP A 76 8.01 16.47 0.92
CA TRP A 76 8.86 15.96 2.01
C TRP A 76 9.93 15.00 1.51
N TYR A 77 10.98 14.85 2.32
CA TYR A 77 11.93 13.76 2.19
C TYR A 77 12.30 13.19 3.56
N TYR A 78 12.71 11.93 3.56
CA TYR A 78 13.22 11.21 4.73
C TYR A 78 14.54 10.55 4.34
N GLN A 79 15.61 10.81 5.10
CA GLN A 79 16.90 10.14 4.92
C GLN A 79 16.96 8.89 5.80
N VAL A 80 17.34 7.78 5.21
CA VAL A 80 17.47 6.47 5.83
C VAL A 80 18.92 6.05 5.80
N ASN A 81 19.45 5.60 6.93
CA ASN A 81 20.88 5.30 7.09
C ASN A 81 21.19 3.80 7.21
N SER A 82 20.17 2.94 7.11
CA SER A 82 20.35 1.48 7.12
C SER A 82 19.20 0.76 6.41
N ALA A 83 19.43 -0.48 5.97
CA ALA A 83 18.38 -1.31 5.41
C ALA A 83 17.26 -1.64 6.42
N GLY A 84 17.59 -1.72 7.71
CA GLY A 84 16.62 -1.92 8.79
C GLY A 84 15.66 -0.73 8.90
N GLU A 85 16.22 0.48 9.00
CA GLU A 85 15.44 1.72 9.01
C GLU A 85 14.64 1.90 7.70
N PHE A 86 15.19 1.50 6.55
CA PHE A 86 14.47 1.55 5.28
C PHE A 86 13.18 0.76 5.35
N ARG A 87 13.25 -0.47 5.88
CA ARG A 87 12.08 -1.30 6.09
C ARG A 87 11.09 -0.63 7.04
N GLU A 88 11.54 -0.07 8.16
CA GLU A 88 10.67 0.62 9.11
C GLU A 88 9.95 1.80 8.48
N VAL A 89 10.64 2.62 7.69
CA VAL A 89 10.05 3.73 6.91
C VAL A 89 8.97 3.22 5.97
N ILE A 90 9.22 2.14 5.22
CA ILE A 90 8.19 1.54 4.35
C ILE A 90 7.01 1.01 5.16
N GLU A 91 7.23 0.39 6.31
CA GLU A 91 6.17 -0.15 7.18
C GLU A 91 5.35 0.97 7.87
N VAL A 92 5.95 2.12 8.17
CA VAL A 92 5.24 3.32 8.63
C VAL A 92 4.34 3.88 7.53
N ILE A 93 4.86 4.01 6.30
CA ILE A 93 4.11 4.57 5.17
C ILE A 93 3.03 3.59 4.68
N TYR A 94 3.37 2.31 4.57
CA TYR A 94 2.53 1.24 4.03
C TYR A 94 2.60 -0.05 4.88
N PRO A 95 1.88 -0.07 6.02
CA PRO A 95 1.89 -1.20 6.94
C PRO A 95 1.58 -2.54 6.26
N GLY A 96 2.46 -3.52 6.47
CA GLY A 96 2.37 -4.90 6.00
C GLY A 96 2.72 -5.12 4.53
N LEU A 97 2.90 -4.06 3.72
CA LEU A 97 3.07 -4.22 2.28
C LEU A 97 4.46 -4.70 1.87
N TRP A 98 5.49 -4.38 2.64
CA TRP A 98 6.81 -4.99 2.46
C TRP A 98 6.73 -6.51 2.61
N GLY A 99 6.13 -6.97 3.71
CA GLY A 99 5.94 -8.39 4.00
C GLY A 99 5.14 -9.10 2.91
N ASN A 100 4.06 -8.48 2.44
CA ASN A 100 3.25 -9.04 1.36
C ASN A 100 4.02 -9.15 0.05
N ALA A 101 4.75 -8.11 -0.36
CA ALA A 101 5.54 -8.13 -1.58
C ALA A 101 6.62 -9.23 -1.55
N LYS A 102 7.35 -9.33 -0.43
CA LYS A 102 8.36 -10.38 -0.22
C LYS A 102 7.75 -11.78 -0.24
N ALA A 103 6.63 -11.98 0.46
CA ALA A 103 5.95 -13.28 0.47
C ALA A 103 5.43 -13.67 -0.92
N TRP A 104 4.98 -12.70 -1.72
CA TRP A 104 4.52 -12.94 -3.08
C TRP A 104 5.66 -13.35 -4.01
N GLU A 105 6.78 -12.64 -3.94
CA GLU A 105 8.00 -12.96 -4.68
C GLU A 105 8.49 -14.39 -4.36
N GLU A 106 8.48 -14.76 -3.08
CA GLU A 106 8.86 -16.09 -2.58
C GLU A 106 7.79 -17.17 -2.88
N GLY A 107 6.68 -16.82 -3.53
CA GLY A 107 5.59 -17.76 -3.85
C GLY A 107 4.83 -18.30 -2.63
N ARG A 108 4.89 -17.59 -1.50
CA ARG A 108 4.31 -17.99 -0.21
C ARG A 108 3.28 -17.00 0.34
N LEU A 109 2.85 -16.02 -0.45
CA LEU A 109 1.82 -15.07 -0.04
C LEU A 109 0.53 -15.82 0.26
N LYS A 110 0.06 -15.68 1.49
CA LYS A 110 -1.28 -16.11 1.89
C LYS A 110 -2.23 -14.93 1.73
N HIS A 111 -3.43 -15.21 1.23
CA HIS A 111 -4.52 -14.27 1.20
C HIS A 111 -5.80 -14.98 1.64
N GLN A 112 -6.74 -14.22 2.17
CA GLN A 112 -8.06 -14.70 2.50
C GLN A 112 -8.85 -14.89 1.19
N THR A 113 -9.61 -15.97 1.10
CA THR A 113 -10.63 -16.15 0.05
C THR A 113 -11.88 -15.34 0.37
N TRP A 114 -12.75 -15.14 -0.63
CA TRP A 114 -14.02 -14.46 -0.39
C TRP A 114 -14.89 -15.22 0.61
N GLU A 115 -14.92 -16.54 0.51
CA GLU A 115 -15.70 -17.44 1.36
C GLU A 115 -15.24 -17.36 2.82
N GLU A 116 -13.93 -17.39 3.07
CA GLU A 116 -13.35 -17.22 4.40
C GLU A 116 -13.67 -15.84 4.98
N ALA A 117 -13.63 -14.79 4.16
CA ALA A 117 -13.94 -13.43 4.60
C ALA A 117 -15.43 -13.27 4.95
N LEU A 118 -16.32 -13.80 4.11
CA LEU A 118 -17.76 -13.75 4.33
C LEU A 118 -18.20 -14.60 5.53
N ALA A 119 -17.53 -15.72 5.80
CA ALA A 119 -17.78 -16.56 6.97
C ALA A 119 -17.51 -15.82 8.29
N GLN A 120 -16.53 -14.92 8.31
CA GLN A 120 -16.20 -14.09 9.48
C GLN A 120 -17.09 -12.86 9.64
N ALA A 121 -17.87 -12.51 8.60
CA ALA A 121 -18.76 -11.36 8.65
C ALA A 121 -19.94 -11.59 9.63
N THR A 122 -20.65 -10.51 9.96
CA THR A 122 -21.89 -10.63 10.75
C THR A 122 -23.02 -11.20 9.89
N GLU A 123 -24.04 -11.78 10.54
CA GLU A 123 -25.21 -12.31 9.83
C GLU A 123 -25.92 -11.23 8.98
N ARG A 124 -25.98 -10.00 9.50
CA ARG A 124 -26.51 -8.85 8.78
C ARG A 124 -25.77 -8.61 7.46
N VAL A 125 -24.43 -8.64 7.49
CA VAL A 125 -23.59 -8.46 6.31
C VAL A 125 -23.79 -9.60 5.33
N ARG A 126 -23.80 -10.84 5.81
CA ARG A 126 -24.04 -12.02 4.95
C ARG A 126 -25.37 -11.91 4.22
N LYS A 127 -26.45 -11.61 4.94
CA LYS A 127 -27.79 -11.41 4.35
C LYS A 127 -27.79 -10.31 3.30
N LYS A 128 -27.18 -9.16 3.60
CA LYS A 128 -27.09 -8.04 2.65
C LYS A 128 -26.33 -8.41 1.39
N VAL A 129 -25.24 -9.18 1.50
CA VAL A 129 -24.52 -9.65 0.30
C VAL A 129 -25.35 -10.64 -0.50
N MET A 130 -26.02 -11.60 0.16
CA MET A 130 -26.90 -12.57 -0.52
C MET A 130 -28.03 -11.87 -1.29
N GLU A 131 -28.64 -10.84 -0.70
CA GLU A 131 -29.72 -10.06 -1.32
C GLU A 131 -29.19 -9.03 -2.33
N GLY A 132 -27.94 -8.60 -2.18
CA GLY A 132 -27.33 -7.51 -2.94
C GLY A 132 -26.77 -7.89 -4.30
N GLY A 133 -26.88 -9.16 -4.72
CA GLY A 133 -26.39 -9.64 -6.01
C GLY A 133 -24.89 -9.41 -6.19
N ASP A 134 -24.53 -8.50 -7.10
CA ASP A 134 -23.15 -8.14 -7.44
C ASP A 134 -22.50 -7.10 -6.50
N LEU A 135 -23.10 -6.85 -5.33
CA LEU A 135 -22.65 -5.84 -4.38
C LEU A 135 -21.13 -5.89 -4.09
N PRO A 136 -20.51 -7.06 -3.80
CA PRO A 136 -19.06 -7.13 -3.57
C PRO A 136 -18.24 -6.63 -4.77
N GLN A 137 -18.63 -7.03 -5.99
CA GLN A 137 -17.96 -6.64 -7.23
C GLN A 137 -18.10 -5.13 -7.49
N ARG A 138 -19.29 -4.57 -7.25
CA ARG A 138 -19.49 -3.12 -7.32
C ARG A 138 -18.62 -2.37 -6.31
N VAL A 139 -18.55 -2.80 -5.05
CA VAL A 139 -17.67 -2.18 -4.06
C VAL A 139 -16.18 -2.28 -4.46
N ILE A 140 -15.76 -3.41 -5.02
CA ILE A 140 -14.39 -3.55 -5.56
C ILE A 140 -14.14 -2.47 -6.62
N HIS A 141 -15.04 -2.30 -7.58
CA HIS A 141 -14.87 -1.35 -8.67
C HIS A 141 -14.94 0.11 -8.19
N GLU A 142 -16.01 0.45 -7.47
CA GLU A 142 -16.36 1.82 -7.10
C GLU A 142 -15.55 2.36 -5.92
N ASN A 143 -14.96 1.49 -5.08
CA ASN A 143 -14.19 1.91 -3.90
C ASN A 143 -12.76 1.38 -3.89
N CYS A 144 -12.53 0.07 -4.10
CA CYS A 144 -11.16 -0.46 -4.01
C CYS A 144 -10.30 0.04 -5.16
N LYS A 145 -10.75 -0.14 -6.41
CA LYS A 145 -9.97 0.23 -7.60
C LYS A 145 -9.92 1.73 -7.86
N SER A 146 -10.94 2.48 -7.42
CA SER A 146 -11.01 3.92 -7.61
C SER A 146 -10.16 4.72 -6.60
N ARG A 147 -9.86 4.15 -5.43
CA ARG A 147 -9.18 4.89 -4.32
C ARG A 147 -7.87 4.26 -3.85
N CYS A 148 -7.79 2.92 -3.82
CA CYS A 148 -6.66 2.21 -3.24
C CYS A 148 -5.63 1.82 -4.29
N LEU A 149 -4.36 2.00 -3.96
CA LEU A 149 -3.22 1.65 -4.82
C LEU A 149 -2.93 0.14 -4.87
N LYS A 150 -3.58 -0.66 -4.03
CA LYS A 150 -3.35 -2.11 -3.96
C LYS A 150 -4.11 -2.84 -5.06
N ALA A 151 -3.47 -3.79 -5.73
CA ALA A 151 -4.16 -4.80 -6.51
C ALA A 151 -5.04 -5.65 -5.57
N VAL A 152 -6.31 -5.87 -5.93
CA VAL A 152 -7.28 -6.66 -5.15
C VAL A 152 -7.00 -8.15 -5.32
N PHE A 153 -5.83 -8.59 -4.85
CA PHE A 153 -5.27 -9.92 -5.09
C PHE A 153 -6.18 -11.04 -4.59
N TRP A 154 -6.83 -10.86 -3.44
CA TRP A 154 -7.81 -11.81 -2.90
C TRP A 154 -9.02 -12.03 -3.81
N ALA A 155 -9.34 -11.09 -4.70
CA ALA A 155 -10.43 -11.19 -5.68
C ALA A 155 -9.93 -11.61 -7.07
N GLY A 156 -8.71 -12.13 -7.17
CA GLY A 156 -8.12 -12.61 -8.42
C GLY A 156 -7.52 -11.53 -9.31
N GLU A 157 -7.38 -10.30 -8.84
CA GLU A 157 -6.70 -9.25 -9.61
C GLU A 157 -5.18 -9.49 -9.62
N PRO A 158 -4.55 -9.58 -10.81
CA PRO A 158 -3.11 -9.73 -10.89
C PRO A 158 -2.41 -8.42 -10.45
N PRO A 159 -1.23 -8.50 -9.82
CA PRO A 159 -0.44 -7.31 -9.57
C PRO A 159 0.02 -6.66 -10.88
N ALA A 160 0.04 -5.32 -10.90
CA ALA A 160 0.80 -4.59 -11.90
C ALA A 160 2.30 -4.80 -11.66
N LEU A 161 2.99 -5.37 -12.64
CA LEU A 161 4.42 -5.67 -12.54
C LEU A 161 5.22 -4.67 -13.37
N GLU A 162 6.07 -3.93 -12.68
CA GLU A 162 6.99 -2.98 -13.30
C GLU A 162 8.38 -3.18 -12.69
N VAL A 163 9.42 -3.11 -13.53
CA VAL A 163 10.81 -3.37 -13.10
C VAL A 163 11.23 -2.46 -11.94
N THR A 164 10.70 -1.25 -11.89
CA THR A 164 11.04 -0.24 -10.89
C THR A 164 10.00 -0.08 -9.79
N SER A 165 8.99 -0.94 -9.70
CA SER A 165 7.90 -0.75 -8.74
C SER A 165 7.62 -2.02 -7.95
N VAL A 166 7.57 -1.90 -6.63
CA VAL A 166 7.18 -3.01 -5.77
C VAL A 166 5.64 -3.11 -5.72
N PRO A 167 5.07 -4.28 -6.02
CA PRO A 167 3.63 -4.43 -6.08
C PRO A 167 2.98 -4.29 -4.69
N MET A 168 1.89 -3.54 -4.63
CA MET A 168 1.06 -3.39 -3.44
C MET A 168 -0.10 -4.38 -3.50
N LEU A 169 -0.11 -5.38 -2.61
CA LEU A 169 -1.04 -6.51 -2.68
C LEU A 169 -2.08 -6.45 -1.56
N CYS A 170 -3.36 -6.48 -1.93
CA CYS A 170 -4.46 -6.59 -0.99
C CYS A 170 -4.78 -8.07 -0.72
N THR A 171 -4.51 -8.55 0.49
CA THR A 171 -4.63 -9.96 0.87
C THR A 171 -5.98 -10.34 1.46
N GLY A 172 -6.91 -9.40 1.60
CA GLY A 172 -8.28 -9.67 2.03
C GLY A 172 -9.15 -8.40 2.05
N PRO A 173 -10.47 -8.53 2.20
CA PRO A 173 -11.36 -7.38 2.31
C PRO A 173 -11.09 -6.58 3.59
N CYS A 174 -10.76 -5.30 3.47
CA CYS A 174 -10.44 -4.43 4.62
C CYS A 174 -11.70 -3.77 5.23
N GLY A 175 -11.54 -3.09 6.36
CA GLY A 175 -12.64 -2.35 7.00
C GLY A 175 -13.32 -1.32 6.08
N MET A 176 -12.56 -0.66 5.19
CA MET A 176 -13.13 0.28 4.21
C MET A 176 -13.99 -0.41 3.15
N PHE A 177 -13.67 -1.65 2.77
CA PHE A 177 -14.52 -2.45 1.89
C PHE A 177 -15.81 -2.82 2.62
N TRP A 178 -15.71 -3.34 3.84
CA TRP A 178 -16.88 -3.76 4.62
C TRP A 178 -17.82 -2.61 4.95
N SER A 179 -17.27 -1.42 5.28
CA SER A 179 -18.08 -0.22 5.49
C SER A 179 -18.94 0.12 4.27
N ARG A 180 -18.40 -0.03 3.04
CA ARG A 180 -19.18 0.17 1.81
C ARG A 180 -20.21 -0.93 1.55
N VAL A 181 -19.88 -2.17 1.90
CA VAL A 181 -20.86 -3.27 1.86
C VAL A 181 -22.01 -3.00 2.83
N GLU A 182 -21.73 -2.51 4.04
CA GLU A 182 -22.71 -2.26 5.08
C GLU A 182 -23.64 -1.07 4.79
N GLY A 183 -23.14 -0.06 4.05
CA GLY A 183 -23.88 1.15 3.69
C GLY A 183 -23.54 2.29 4.62
#